data_AF-A0A847GY08-F1
#
_entry.id   AF-A0A847GY08-F1
#
_cell.length_a   1.000
_cell.length_b   1.000
_cell.length_c   1.000
_cell.angle_alpha   90.00
_cell.angle_beta   90.00
_cell.angle_gamma   90.00
#
_symmetry.space_group_name_H-M   'P 1'
#
loop_
_entity.id
_entity.type
_entity.pdbx_description
1 polymer ?
#
loop_
_entity_poly.entity_id
_entity_poly.type
_entity_poly.pdbx_seq_one_letter_code
_entity_poly.pdbx_strand_id
1 'polypeptide(L)' 'MAAGLMSAEEIEALVEGMPADKTPHDSEQLVRELVRLKKLTAYQAKEIYSGRGKSLVLGNYVILDKLQAWRGRVFLEARI' A
#
# COMPACT_ATOMS: atom_id res chain seq x y z
N MET A 1 -2.02 -11.99 8.17
CA MET A 1 -2.07 -10.58 8.63
C MET A 1 -1.54 -9.70 7.52
N ALA A 2 -2.41 -9.33 6.57
CA ALA A 2 -2.14 -8.18 5.72
C ALA A 2 -2.08 -6.98 6.67
N ALA A 3 -0.95 -6.27 6.72
CA ALA A 3 -0.88 -4.99 7.42
C ALA A 3 -2.09 -4.19 6.96
N GLY A 4 -2.96 -3.70 7.87
CA GLY A 4 -4.33 -3.20 7.67
C GLY A 4 -4.55 -2.07 6.65
N LEU A 5 -3.94 -2.21 5.48
CA LEU A 5 -4.05 -1.47 4.25
C LEU A 5 -5.17 -2.07 3.40
N MET A 6 -5.23 -3.41 3.35
CA MET A 6 -6.22 -4.22 2.63
C MET A 6 -6.37 -5.56 3.33
N SER A 7 -7.56 -6.16 3.28
CA SER A 7 -7.79 -7.52 3.75
C SER A 7 -7.24 -8.56 2.75
N ALA A 8 -7.06 -9.80 3.19
CA ALA A 8 -6.62 -10.87 2.29
C ALA A 8 -7.68 -11.16 1.22
N GLU A 9 -8.95 -11.09 1.61
CA GLU A 9 -10.12 -11.30 0.77
C GLU A 9 -10.25 -10.20 -0.30
N GLU A 10 -9.94 -8.94 0.05
CA GLU A 10 -9.90 -7.84 -0.91
C GLU A 10 -8.78 -8.02 -1.96
N ILE A 11 -7.63 -8.57 -1.55
CA ILE A 11 -6.52 -8.85 -2.47
C ILE A 11 -6.89 -10.03 -3.37
N GLU A 12 -7.47 -11.09 -2.82
CA GLU A 12 -7.90 -12.27 -3.57
C GLU A 12 -8.97 -11.92 -4.61
N ALA A 13 -10.04 -11.23 -4.21
CA ALA A 13 -11.08 -10.77 -5.12
C ALA A 13 -10.54 -9.83 -6.22
N LEU A 14 -9.50 -9.03 -5.90
CA LEU A 14 -8.85 -8.18 -6.88
C LEU A 14 -8.08 -8.99 -7.92
N VAL A 15 -7.30 -9.98 -7.48
CA VAL A 15 -6.50 -10.84 -8.36
C VAL A 15 -7.40 -11.71 -9.23
N GLU A 16 -8.49 -12.24 -8.69
CA GLU A 16 -9.49 -13.02 -9.45
C GLU A 16 -10.21 -12.17 -10.50
N GLY A 17 -10.42 -10.89 -10.23
CA GLY A 17 -11.05 -9.96 -11.17
C GLY A 17 -10.12 -9.42 -12.26
N MET A 18 -8.83 -9.77 -12.26
CA MET A 18 -7.86 -9.30 -13.25
C MET A 18 -7.92 -10.14 -14.54
N PRO A 19 -7.83 -9.51 -15.72
CA PRO A 19 -7.67 -10.25 -16.96
C PRO A 19 -6.31 -10.98 -16.98
N ALA A 20 -6.23 -12.10 -17.69
CA ALA A 20 -5.08 -13.01 -17.65
C ALA A 20 -3.74 -12.36 -18.05
N ASP A 21 -3.76 -11.28 -18.83
CA ASP A 21 -2.58 -10.49 -19.21
C ASP A 21 -2.08 -9.55 -18.10
N LYS A 22 -2.88 -9.35 -17.04
CA LYS A 22 -2.56 -8.46 -15.90
C LYS A 22 -2.55 -9.17 -14.56
N THR A 23 -2.80 -10.48 -14.54
CA THR A 23 -2.71 -11.29 -13.32
C THR A 23 -1.25 -11.25 -12.82
N PRO A 24 -0.99 -10.76 -11.60
CA PRO A 24 0.38 -10.65 -11.09
C PRO A 24 0.94 -12.03 -10.72
N HIS A 25 2.17 -12.31 -11.16
CA HIS A 25 2.86 -13.58 -10.88
C HIS A 25 3.78 -13.48 -9.65
N ASP A 26 4.06 -12.27 -9.19
CA ASP A 26 4.92 -11.99 -8.05
C ASP A 26 4.42 -10.79 -7.26
N SER A 27 5.02 -10.57 -6.09
CA SER A 27 4.68 -9.47 -5.19
C SER A 27 4.93 -8.08 -5.80
N GLU A 28 5.90 -7.94 -6.70
CA GLU A 28 6.21 -6.64 -7.33
C GLU A 28 5.14 -6.26 -8.35
N GLN A 29 4.73 -7.21 -9.19
CA GLN A 29 3.62 -7.05 -10.13
C GLN A 29 2.33 -6.71 -9.38
N LEU A 30 2.04 -7.41 -8.28
CA LEU A 30 0.86 -7.14 -7.46
C LEU A 30 0.88 -5.71 -6.92
N VAL A 31 1.99 -5.27 -6.32
CA VAL A 31 2.10 -3.91 -5.77
C VAL A 31 2.00 -2.85 -6.87
N ARG A 32 2.57 -3.08 -8.06
CA ARG A 32 2.42 -2.19 -9.22
C ARG A 32 0.96 -2.05 -9.64
N GLU A 33 0.24 -3.16 -9.72
CA GLU A 33 -1.19 -3.14 -10.05
C GLU A 33 -2.03 -2.44 -8.98
N LEU A 34 -1.70 -2.63 -7.70
CA LEU A 34 -2.36 -1.93 -6.59
C LEU A 34 -2.17 -0.41 -6.66
N VAL A 35 -1.00 0.07 -7.09
CA VAL A 35 -0.76 1.50 -7.35
C VAL A 35 -1.55 1.97 -8.58
N ARG A 36 -1.52 1.19 -9.68
CA ARG A 36 -2.26 1.51 -10.91
C ARG A 36 -3.76 1.64 -10.66
N LEU A 37 -4.31 0.78 -9.80
CA LEU A 37 -5.71 0.77 -9.39
C LEU A 37 -6.02 1.76 -8.25
N LYS A 38 -5.04 2.59 -7.84
CA LYS A 38 -5.15 3.58 -6.76
C LYS A 38 -5.56 2.98 -5.40
N LYS A 39 -5.30 1.68 -5.20
CA LYS A 39 -5.46 0.99 -3.90
C LYS A 39 -4.30 1.31 -2.96
N LEU A 40 -3.11 1.52 -3.53
CA LEU A 40 -1.94 2.02 -2.81
C LEU A 40 -1.44 3.34 -3.42
N THR A 41 -0.86 4.19 -2.59
CA THR A 41 -0.07 5.33 -3.05
C THR A 41 1.33 4.89 -3.47
N ALA A 42 2.01 5.72 -4.27
CA ALA A 42 3.42 5.47 -4.63
C ALA A 42 4.33 5.41 -3.39
N TYR A 43 4.02 6.22 -2.37
CA TYR A 43 4.71 6.17 -1.07
C TYR A 43 4.52 4.82 -0.37
N GLN A 44 3.28 4.33 -0.27
CA GLN A 44 2.98 3.05 0.36
C GLN A 44 3.67 1.89 -0.35
N ALA A 45 3.64 1.86 -1.69
CA ALA A 45 4.36 0.86 -2.47
C ALA A 45 5.87 0.87 -2.18
N LYS A 46 6.48 2.06 -2.14
CA LYS A 46 7.91 2.22 -1.80
C LYS A 46 8.24 1.69 -0.40
N GLU A 47 7.40 1.96 0.59
CA GLU A 47 7.60 1.47 1.95
C GLU A 47 7.44 -0.06 2.03
N ILE A 48 6.50 -0.64 1.29
CA ILE A 48 6.35 -2.10 1.16
C ILE A 48 7.61 -2.72 0.57
N TYR A 49 8.11 -2.19 -0.56
CA TYR A 49 9.36 -2.66 -1.17
C TYR A 49 10.57 -2.53 -0.24
N SER A 50 10.57 -1.53 0.62
CA SER A 50 11.65 -1.32 1.59
C SER A 50 11.53 -2.18 2.85
N GLY A 51 10.57 -3.12 2.91
CA GLY A 51 10.29 -3.95 4.09
C GLY A 51 9.63 -3.20 5.25
N ARG A 52 9.18 -1.96 5.03
CA ARG A 52 8.56 -1.06 6.03
C ARG A 52 7.03 -1.02 5.92
N GLY A 53 6.40 -1.96 5.23
CA GLY A 53 4.93 -1.99 5.08
C GLY A 53 4.16 -1.96 6.42
N LYS A 54 4.73 -2.53 7.49
CA LYS A 54 4.11 -2.49 8.84
C LYS A 54 4.01 -1.08 9.42
N SER A 55 4.92 -0.17 9.08
CA SER A 55 4.88 1.21 9.60
C SER A 55 3.81 2.07 8.94
N LEU A 56 3.16 1.58 7.87
CA LEU A 56 2.08 2.29 7.19
C LEU A 56 0.77 2.30 7.97
N VAL A 57 0.67 1.50 9.04
CA VAL A 57 -0.53 1.41 9.87
C VAL A 57 -0.20 1.88 11.29
N LEU A 58 -0.87 2.93 11.74
CA LEU A 58 -0.72 3.52 13.07
C LEU A 58 -2.05 3.43 13.82
N GLY A 59 -2.27 2.32 14.53
CA GLY A 59 -3.57 2.04 15.16
C GLY A 59 -4.66 1.93 14.09
N ASN A 60 -5.64 2.83 14.12
CA ASN A 60 -6.73 2.91 13.15
C ASN A 60 -6.42 3.80 11.93
N TYR A 61 -5.17 4.28 11.80
CA TYR A 61 -4.78 5.17 10.72
C TYR A 61 -3.91 4.48 9.69
N VAL A 62 -4.14 4.79 8.41
CA VAL A 62 -3.29 4.37 7.28
C VAL A 62 -2.53 5.58 6.73
N ILE A 63 -1.20 5.51 6.73
CA ILE A 63 -0.33 6.55 6.15
C ILE A 63 -0.44 6.51 4.63
N LEU A 64 -0.77 7.66 4.04
CA LEU A 64 -0.93 7.86 2.61
C LEU A 64 0.34 8.42 1.97
N ASP A 65 1.01 9.37 2.63
CA ASP A 65 2.24 9.97 2.13
C ASP A 65 3.09 10.54 3.28
N LYS A 66 4.37 10.76 2.99
CA LYS A 66 5.31 11.47 3.86
C LYS A 66 5.45 12.91 3.42
N LEU A 67 4.93 13.80 4.26
CA LEU A 67 5.11 15.23 4.08
C LEU A 67 6.51 15.67 4.51
N GLN A 68 6.89 16.85 4.02
CA GLN A 68 8.20 17.44 4.24
C GLN A 68 8.45 17.71 5.72
N ALA A 69 9.69 17.49 6.16
CA ALA A 69 10.05 17.70 7.56
C ALA A 69 10.25 19.19 7.84
N TRP A 70 9.50 19.74 8.80
CA TRP A 70 9.72 21.11 9.29
C TRP A 70 10.30 21.07 10.70
N ARG A 71 11.50 21.65 10.89
CA ARG A 71 12.23 21.71 12.18
C ARG A 71 12.32 20.35 12.90
N GLY A 72 12.70 19.30 12.17
CA GLY A 72 12.93 17.96 12.74
C GLY A 72 11.67 17.12 13.00
N ARG A 73 10.47 17.60 12.63
CA ARG A 73 9.23 16.83 12.72
C ARG A 73 8.79 16.37 11.33
N VAL A 74 8.48 15.08 11.20
CA VAL A 74 7.90 14.48 9.99
C VAL A 74 6.39 14.53 10.13
N PHE A 75 5.71 15.01 9.10
CA PHE A 75 4.26 14.98 9.01
C PHE A 75 3.84 13.87 8.05
N LEU A 76 2.73 13.22 8.36
CA LEU A 76 2.19 12.11 7.58
C LEU A 76 0.75 12.46 7.26
N GLU A 77 0.36 12.28 5.99
CA GLU A 77 -1.06 12.30 5.64
C GLU A 77 -1.64 10.92 5.97
N ALA A 78 -2.77 10.87 6.67
CA ALA A 78 -3.40 9.62 7.06
C ALA A 78 -4.93 9.69 6.99
N ARG A 79 -5.59 8.57 6.74
CA ARG A 79 -7.05 8.42 6.90
C ARG A 79 -7.41 7.37 7.93
N ILE A 80 -8.62 7.49 8.47
CA ILE A 80 -9.33 6.51 9.30
C ILE A 80 -10.01 5.49 8.37
#